data_AF-A0A7X8K2U7-F1
#
_entry.id   AF-A0A7X8K2U7-F1
#
_cell.length_a   1.000
_cell.length_b   1.000
_cell.length_c   1.000
_cell.angle_alpha   90.00
_cell.angle_beta   90.00
_cell.angle_gamma   90.00
#
_symmetry.space_group_name_H-M   'P 1'
#
loop_
_entity.id
_entity.type
_entity.pdbx_description
1 polymer ?
#
loop_
_entity_poly.entity_id
_entity_poly.type
_entity_poly.pdbx_seq_one_letter_code
_entity_poly.pdbx_strand_id
1 'polypeptide(L)'
;MSNSKRKEFMEKNKQQKGINRVHLIFIAIVVLGGFGLWFMLSGSGEGERQRLAGGNYFIGESRDYQGQVIGMDIIEHQVADGRISFPLSEVLDKELVYMVHRTRQGMEVPLMSYVSPEGRLVTAFAVCEPCLSLSFHMDGNELVCDSCGTRWHLNDLSGIAGG
;
A
#
# COMPACT_ATOMS: atom_id res chain seq x y z
N MET A 1 62.73 -24.87 -38.52
CA MET A 1 61.25 -24.87 -38.52
C MET A 1 60.79 -23.50 -39.01
N SER A 2 60.25 -23.47 -40.23
CA SER A 2 60.32 -22.29 -41.10
C SER A 2 59.25 -21.24 -40.81
N ASN A 3 59.61 -19.99 -41.12
CA ASN A 3 58.81 -18.76 -41.03
C ASN A 3 57.45 -18.78 -41.79
N SER A 4 56.99 -19.92 -42.33
CA SER A 4 55.73 -20.00 -43.07
C SER A 4 54.50 -19.97 -42.17
N LYS A 5 54.48 -20.75 -41.07
CA LYS A 5 53.32 -20.79 -40.15
C LYS A 5 53.06 -19.44 -39.45
N ARG A 6 54.13 -18.67 -39.21
CA ARG A 6 54.05 -17.34 -38.60
C ARG A 6 53.49 -16.29 -39.56
N LYS A 7 53.75 -16.44 -40.87
CA LYS A 7 53.18 -15.58 -41.93
C LYS A 7 51.72 -15.92 -42.20
N GLU A 8 51.36 -17.20 -42.18
CA GLU A 8 49.96 -17.66 -42.31
C GLU A 8 49.06 -17.14 -41.17
N PHE A 9 49.57 -17.12 -39.93
CA PHE A 9 48.84 -16.56 -38.79
C PHE A 9 48.69 -15.03 -38.85
N MET A 10 49.67 -14.34 -39.46
CA MET A 10 49.66 -12.88 -39.62
C MET A 10 48.79 -12.40 -40.79
N GLU A 11 48.62 -13.20 -41.86
CA GLU A 11 47.70 -12.87 -42.96
C GLU A 11 46.23 -13.11 -42.61
N LYS A 12 45.93 -14.15 -41.82
CA LYS A 12 44.56 -14.44 -41.38
C LYS A 12 43.96 -13.33 -40.52
N ASN A 13 44.81 -12.53 -39.85
CA ASN A 13 44.40 -11.41 -39.01
C ASN A 13 44.27 -10.08 -39.78
N LYS A 14 44.69 -10.03 -41.05
CA LYS A 14 44.59 -8.83 -41.91
C LYS A 14 43.30 -8.77 -42.74
N GLN A 15 42.46 -9.81 -42.65
CA GLN A 15 41.20 -9.95 -43.40
C GLN A 15 39.93 -9.71 -42.57
N GLN A 16 40.02 -9.11 -41.39
CA GLN A 16 38.82 -8.50 -40.80
C GLN A 16 38.51 -7.22 -41.57
N LYS A 17 37.73 -7.35 -42.65
CA LYS A 17 37.09 -6.23 -43.33
C LYS A 17 36.38 -5.42 -42.24
N GLY A 18 36.96 -4.26 -41.90
CA GLY A 18 36.37 -3.35 -40.93
C GLY A 18 34.92 -3.11 -41.31
N ILE A 19 34.03 -3.23 -40.31
CA ILE A 19 32.59 -3.05 -40.52
C ILE A 19 32.41 -1.70 -41.21
N ASN A 20 31.80 -1.72 -42.41
CA ASN A 20 31.65 -0.53 -43.23
C ASN A 20 30.91 0.55 -42.44
N ARG A 21 31.35 1.81 -42.50
CA ARG A 21 30.79 2.89 -41.65
C ARG A 21 29.27 3.02 -41.78
N VAL A 22 28.73 2.70 -42.95
CA VAL A 22 27.28 2.65 -43.21
C VAL A 22 26.57 1.60 -42.35
N HIS A 23 27.16 0.42 -42.14
CA HIS A 23 26.58 -0.61 -41.27
C HIS A 23 26.64 -0.23 -39.79
N LEU A 24 27.70 0.47 -39.35
CA LEU A 24 27.77 1.00 -37.99
C LEU A 24 26.68 2.06 -37.73
N ILE A 25 26.45 2.95 -38.71
CA ILE A 25 25.38 3.96 -38.63
C ILE A 25 24.00 3.28 -38.60
N PHE A 26 23.79 2.26 -39.44
CA PHE A 26 22.52 1.55 -39.49
C PHE A 26 22.22 0.81 -38.17
N ILE A 27 23.21 0.13 -37.60
CA ILE A 27 23.08 -0.53 -36.29
C ILE A 27 22.78 0.49 -35.20
N ALA A 28 23.46 1.64 -35.19
CA ALA A 28 23.20 2.70 -34.22
C ALA A 28 21.77 3.24 -34.32
N ILE A 29 21.23 3.43 -35.53
CA ILE A 29 19.85 3.87 -35.75
C ILE A 29 18.85 2.82 -35.27
N VAL A 30 19.08 1.54 -35.56
CA VAL A 30 18.20 0.46 -35.12
C VAL A 30 18.22 0.31 -33.60
N VAL A 31 19.38 0.43 -32.97
CA VAL A 31 19.50 0.38 -31.50
C VAL A 31 18.82 1.59 -30.87
N LEU A 32 19.07 2.80 -31.35
CA LEU A 32 18.44 4.01 -30.83
C LEU A 32 16.92 4.03 -31.06
N GLY A 33 16.47 3.61 -32.24
CA GLY A 33 15.05 3.50 -32.57
C GLY A 33 14.34 2.43 -31.76
N GLY A 34 14.98 1.25 -31.61
CA GLY A 34 14.46 0.16 -30.78
C GLY A 34 14.43 0.51 -29.30
N PHE A 35 15.45 1.20 -28.80
CA PHE A 35 15.50 1.66 -27.40
C PHE A 35 14.50 2.77 -27.14
N GLY A 36 14.32 3.70 -28.09
CA GLY A 36 13.30 4.75 -28.01
C GLY A 36 11.88 4.18 -28.05
N LEU A 37 11.61 3.22 -28.93
CA LEU A 37 10.32 2.53 -29.01
C LEU A 37 10.05 1.71 -27.73
N TRP A 38 11.06 1.00 -27.23
CA TRP A 38 10.95 0.25 -25.99
C TRP A 38 10.69 1.18 -24.81
N PHE A 39 11.41 2.30 -24.69
CA PHE A 39 11.19 3.30 -23.63
C PHE A 39 9.80 3.97 -23.71
N MET A 40 9.29 4.21 -24.93
CA MET A 40 7.92 4.71 -25.11
C MET A 40 6.86 3.68 -24.72
N LEU A 41 7.08 2.40 -25.04
CA LEU A 41 6.16 1.30 -24.71
C LEU A 41 6.30 0.81 -23.26
N SER A 42 7.47 0.98 -22.65
CA SER A 42 7.77 0.65 -21.25
C SER A 42 7.57 1.82 -20.30
N GLY A 43 7.15 2.98 -20.84
CA GLY A 43 6.69 4.15 -20.10
C GLY A 43 5.54 3.80 -19.16
N SER A 44 5.93 3.32 -17.98
CA SER A 44 5.25 3.40 -16.69
C SER A 44 3.73 3.41 -16.76
N GLY A 45 3.16 2.23 -16.98
CA GLY A 45 1.90 1.83 -16.36
C GLY A 45 2.07 1.60 -14.85
N GLU A 46 2.88 2.40 -14.16
CA GLU A 46 2.74 2.57 -12.73
C GLU A 46 1.62 3.60 -12.58
N GLY A 47 0.39 3.10 -12.68
CA GLY A 47 -0.71 3.79 -12.04
C GLY A 47 -0.30 3.90 -10.57
N GLU A 48 0.25 5.06 -10.22
CA GLU A 48 0.50 5.47 -8.85
C GLU A 48 -0.77 5.08 -8.12
N ARG A 49 -0.70 4.02 -7.30
CA ARG A 49 -1.81 3.67 -6.43
C ARG A 49 -1.94 4.91 -5.58
N GLN A 50 -2.84 5.81 -5.92
CA GLN A 50 -3.21 6.93 -5.07
C GLN A 50 -3.58 6.25 -3.76
N ARG A 51 -2.64 6.22 -2.82
CA ARG A 51 -2.97 6.03 -1.41
C ARG A 51 -3.93 7.16 -1.17
N LEU A 52 -5.22 6.84 -1.11
CA LEU A 52 -6.24 7.78 -0.71
C LEU A 52 -5.71 8.39 0.58
N ALA A 53 -5.32 9.65 0.52
CA ALA A 53 -4.84 10.34 1.70
C ALA A 53 -6.00 10.31 2.69
N GLY A 54 -5.80 9.65 3.83
CA GLY A 54 -6.78 9.66 4.90
C GLY A 54 -7.10 11.10 5.30
N GLY A 55 -8.29 11.31 5.85
CA GLY A 55 -8.63 12.60 6.46
C GLY A 55 -7.71 12.90 7.66
N ASN A 56 -7.48 14.18 7.93
CA ASN A 56 -6.74 14.66 9.11
C ASN A 56 -7.68 15.34 10.12
N TYR A 57 -8.87 14.76 10.34
CA TYR A 57 -9.86 15.37 11.20
C TYR A 57 -9.47 15.23 12.68
N PHE A 58 -9.38 16.37 13.35
CA PHE A 58 -9.01 16.51 14.75
C PHE A 58 -10.20 17.11 15.51
N ILE A 59 -10.64 16.46 16.60
CA ILE A 59 -11.82 16.88 17.35
C ILE A 59 -11.54 18.06 18.30
N GLY A 60 -10.27 18.46 18.47
CA GLY A 60 -9.88 19.60 19.32
C GLY A 60 -9.46 19.23 20.74
N GLU A 61 -9.62 17.97 21.14
CA GLU A 61 -9.45 17.50 22.51
C GLU A 61 -8.76 16.13 22.54
N SER A 62 -7.79 15.97 23.44
CA SER A 62 -7.15 14.66 23.71
C SER A 62 -8.10 13.75 24.48
N ARG A 63 -7.93 12.44 24.31
CA ARG A 63 -8.66 11.41 25.03
C ARG A 63 -7.71 10.66 25.96
N ASP A 64 -8.14 10.43 27.19
CA ASP A 64 -7.43 9.57 28.14
C ASP A 64 -8.19 8.27 28.28
N TYR A 65 -7.60 7.18 27.79
CA TYR A 65 -8.15 5.84 27.88
C TYR A 65 -7.42 4.98 28.93
N GLN A 66 -6.41 5.52 29.63
CA GLN A 66 -5.59 4.73 30.55
C GLN A 66 -6.43 4.06 31.64
N GLY A 67 -6.22 2.76 31.83
CA GLY A 67 -6.95 1.93 32.79
C GLY A 67 -8.39 1.60 32.39
N GLN A 68 -8.82 1.94 31.17
CA GLN A 68 -10.15 1.62 30.66
C GLN A 68 -10.09 0.47 29.66
N VAL A 69 -11.16 -0.33 29.67
CA VAL A 69 -11.43 -1.36 28.66
C VAL A 69 -12.73 -1.00 27.98
N ILE A 70 -12.67 -0.70 26.68
CA ILE A 70 -13.80 -0.18 25.91
C ILE A 70 -14.14 -1.19 24.81
N GLY A 71 -15.34 -1.74 24.87
CA GLY A 71 -15.86 -2.65 23.86
C GLY A 71 -16.25 -1.92 22.58
N MET A 72 -16.44 -2.69 21.51
CA MET A 72 -16.85 -2.16 20.22
C MET A 72 -18.37 -2.20 20.06
N ASP A 73 -18.97 -1.05 19.78
CA ASP A 73 -20.41 -0.91 19.60
C ASP A 73 -20.82 -0.86 18.12
N ILE A 74 -21.94 -1.52 17.79
CA ILE A 74 -22.47 -1.50 16.42
C ILE A 74 -23.30 -0.23 16.22
N ILE A 75 -23.03 0.49 15.12
CA ILE A 75 -23.81 1.66 14.72
C ILE A 75 -24.30 1.55 13.29
N GLU A 76 -25.36 2.30 12.99
CA GLU A 76 -25.90 2.43 11.65
C GLU A 76 -25.09 3.43 10.81
N HIS A 77 -24.99 3.18 9.50
CA HIS A 77 -24.40 4.09 8.54
C HIS A 77 -25.34 4.33 7.35
N GLN A 78 -25.17 5.47 6.69
CA GLN A 78 -25.90 5.85 5.50
C GLN A 78 -24.98 5.85 4.29
N VAL A 79 -25.52 5.46 3.14
CA VAL A 79 -24.79 5.45 1.87
C VAL A 79 -25.49 6.39 0.90
N ALA A 80 -24.83 7.49 0.55
CA ALA A 80 -25.33 8.48 -0.39
C ALA A 80 -24.17 9.02 -1.22
N ASP A 81 -24.41 9.25 -2.52
CA ASP A 81 -23.43 9.86 -3.44
C ASP A 81 -22.04 9.18 -3.44
N GLY A 82 -22.03 7.85 -3.33
CA GLY A 82 -20.79 7.06 -3.29
C GLY A 82 -19.98 7.22 -2.00
N ARG A 83 -20.57 7.79 -0.93
CA ARG A 83 -19.95 7.95 0.38
C ARG A 83 -20.69 7.13 1.43
N ILE A 84 -19.92 6.61 2.38
CA ILE A 84 -20.43 6.06 3.64
C ILE A 84 -20.36 7.18 4.67
N SER A 85 -21.44 7.41 5.39
CA SER A 85 -21.54 8.44 6.43
C SER A 85 -22.17 7.87 7.69
N PHE A 86 -21.68 8.29 8.84
CA PHE A 86 -22.19 7.89 10.15
C PHE A 86 -22.05 9.09 11.11
N PRO A 87 -22.87 9.17 12.17
CA PRO A 87 -22.86 10.33 13.05
C PRO A 87 -21.57 10.38 13.87
N LEU A 88 -20.88 11.53 13.87
CA LEU A 88 -19.71 11.73 14.72
C LEU A 88 -20.07 11.58 16.22
N SER A 89 -21.27 12.00 16.61
CA SER A 89 -21.74 11.88 18.00
C SER A 89 -21.75 10.45 18.52
N GLU A 90 -22.06 9.47 17.65
CA GLU A 90 -22.03 8.05 18.01
C GLU A 90 -20.60 7.60 18.34
N VAL A 91 -19.60 8.07 17.58
CA VAL A 91 -18.19 7.78 17.84
C VAL A 91 -17.72 8.42 19.14
N LEU A 92 -18.18 9.65 19.42
CA LEU A 92 -17.79 10.38 20.63
C LEU A 92 -18.43 9.81 21.91
N ASP A 93 -19.61 9.21 21.81
CA ASP A 93 -20.35 8.61 22.93
C ASP A 93 -19.86 7.19 23.23
N LYS A 94 -19.66 6.37 22.18
CA LYS A 94 -19.28 4.96 22.30
C LYS A 94 -17.77 4.70 22.28
N GLU A 95 -16.97 5.69 21.89
CA GLU A 95 -15.51 5.68 21.80
C GLU A 95 -14.92 4.70 20.77
N LEU A 96 -15.47 3.49 20.60
CA LEU A 96 -15.12 2.52 19.56
C LEU A 96 -16.39 1.98 18.89
N VAL A 97 -16.56 2.29 17.60
CA VAL A 97 -17.74 1.86 16.83
C VAL A 97 -17.39 0.93 15.67
N TYR A 98 -18.34 0.09 15.30
CA TYR A 98 -18.28 -0.88 14.20
C TYR A 98 -19.47 -0.74 13.27
N MET A 99 -19.21 -0.93 11.99
CA MET A 99 -20.22 -0.95 10.94
C MET A 99 -19.81 -1.89 9.81
N VAL A 100 -20.80 -2.48 9.13
CA VAL A 100 -20.56 -3.34 7.97
C VAL A 100 -21.24 -2.74 6.75
N HIS A 101 -20.45 -2.25 5.81
CA HIS A 101 -20.98 -1.80 4.54
C HIS A 101 -21.05 -2.95 3.52
N ARG A 102 -22.23 -3.24 2.99
CA ARG A 102 -22.40 -4.19 1.89
C ARG A 102 -22.33 -3.46 0.54
N THR A 103 -21.33 -3.81 -0.26
CA THR A 103 -21.16 -3.27 -1.62
C THR A 103 -22.26 -3.78 -2.57
N ARG A 104 -22.38 -3.16 -3.74
CA ARG A 104 -23.31 -3.61 -4.80
C ARG A 104 -23.01 -5.04 -5.29
N GLN A 105 -21.76 -5.50 -5.23
CA GLN A 105 -21.39 -6.89 -5.57
C GLN A 105 -21.65 -7.88 -4.42
N GLY A 106 -22.19 -7.42 -3.29
CA GLY A 106 -22.49 -8.27 -2.15
C GLY A 106 -21.31 -8.53 -1.21
N MET A 107 -20.14 -7.93 -1.46
CA MET A 107 -19.00 -7.97 -0.54
C MET A 107 -19.28 -7.13 0.70
N GLU A 108 -18.97 -7.69 1.87
CA GLU A 108 -19.06 -7.02 3.17
C GLU A 108 -17.73 -6.34 3.50
N VAL A 109 -17.81 -5.07 3.89
CA VAL A 109 -16.67 -4.23 4.22
C VAL A 109 -16.82 -3.81 5.69
N PRO A 110 -16.14 -4.52 6.62
CA PRO A 110 -16.18 -4.20 8.03
C PRO A 110 -15.30 -2.97 8.29
N LEU A 111 -15.87 -1.97 8.95
CA LEU A 111 -15.23 -0.71 9.27
C LEU A 111 -15.33 -0.48 10.78
N MET A 112 -14.28 0.10 11.35
CA MET A 112 -14.29 0.64 12.69
C MET A 112 -13.95 2.12 12.67
N SER A 113 -14.44 2.85 13.67
CA SER A 113 -14.03 4.23 13.89
C SER A 113 -13.91 4.54 15.38
N TYR A 114 -12.96 5.39 15.73
CA TYR A 114 -12.73 5.85 17.08
C TYR A 114 -11.98 7.19 17.09
N VAL A 115 -11.87 7.81 18.26
CA VAL A 115 -10.98 8.96 18.48
C VAL A 115 -9.68 8.46 19.11
N SER A 116 -8.55 8.73 18.49
CA SER A 116 -7.24 8.40 19.07
C SER A 116 -6.97 9.20 20.35
N PRO A 117 -6.05 8.76 21.24
CA PRO A 117 -5.62 9.53 22.41
C PRO A 117 -5.24 10.99 22.10
N GLU A 118 -4.66 11.25 20.94
CA GLU A 118 -4.31 12.61 20.52
C GLU A 118 -5.51 13.47 20.10
N GLY A 119 -6.69 12.89 19.88
CA GLY A 119 -7.89 13.61 19.42
C GLY A 119 -8.15 13.54 17.92
N ARG A 120 -7.41 12.69 17.19
CA ARG A 120 -7.65 12.44 15.76
C ARG A 120 -8.74 11.41 15.56
N LEU A 121 -9.70 11.66 14.67
CA LEU A 121 -10.66 10.65 14.24
C LEU A 121 -9.95 9.62 13.36
N VAL A 122 -10.03 8.36 13.75
CA VAL A 122 -9.49 7.22 13.02
C VAL A 122 -10.66 6.42 12.46
N THR A 123 -10.57 6.05 11.18
CA THR A 123 -11.47 5.10 10.53
C THR A 123 -10.61 4.09 9.78
N ALA A 124 -10.86 2.80 10.00
CA ALA A 124 -10.05 1.73 9.47
C ALA A 124 -10.92 0.51 9.14
N PHE A 125 -10.36 -0.47 8.42
CA PHE A 125 -11.00 -1.77 8.29
C PHE A 125 -10.91 -2.51 9.63
N ALA A 126 -12.04 -3.04 10.09
CA ALA A 126 -12.09 -3.84 11.31
C ALA A 126 -11.72 -5.29 10.98
N VAL A 127 -10.48 -5.55 10.55
CA VAL A 127 -9.98 -6.89 10.22
C VAL A 127 -8.60 -7.08 10.84
N CYS A 128 -8.47 -8.09 11.68
CA CYS A 128 -7.20 -8.47 12.29
C CYS A 128 -6.36 -9.20 11.24
N GLU A 129 -5.17 -8.68 10.90
CA GLU A 129 -4.36 -9.26 9.83
C GLU A 129 -3.89 -10.69 10.12
N PRO A 130 -3.51 -11.06 11.37
CA PRO A 130 -3.10 -12.44 11.67
C PRO A 130 -4.23 -13.48 11.65
N CYS A 131 -5.44 -13.15 12.15
CA CYS A 131 -6.49 -14.16 12.38
C CYS A 131 -7.83 -13.88 11.70
N LEU A 132 -7.96 -12.78 10.96
CA LEU A 132 -9.19 -12.37 10.25
C LEU A 132 -10.40 -12.11 11.15
N SER A 133 -10.20 -11.99 12.47
CA SER A 133 -11.25 -11.53 13.40
C SER A 133 -11.71 -10.13 13.02
N LEU A 134 -13.01 -9.88 13.22
CA LEU A 134 -13.64 -8.57 13.03
C LEU A 134 -13.92 -7.86 14.35
N SER A 135 -13.61 -8.50 15.47
CA SER A 135 -13.94 -8.03 16.82
C SER A 135 -12.69 -7.54 17.56
N PHE A 136 -12.81 -6.36 18.16
CA PHE A 136 -11.75 -5.65 18.87
C PHE A 136 -12.31 -4.96 20.10
N HIS A 137 -11.42 -4.64 21.04
CA HIS A 137 -11.65 -3.69 22.13
C HIS A 137 -10.46 -2.74 22.26
N MET A 138 -10.66 -1.63 22.97
CA MET A 138 -9.54 -0.83 23.47
C MET A 138 -9.16 -1.26 24.88
N ASP A 139 -7.87 -1.30 25.15
CA ASP A 139 -7.28 -1.57 26.46
C ASP A 139 -6.23 -0.47 26.70
N GLY A 140 -6.61 0.59 27.41
CA GLY A 140 -5.77 1.78 27.50
C GLY A 140 -5.58 2.46 26.14
N ASN A 141 -4.32 2.72 25.79
CA ASN A 141 -3.95 3.36 24.52
C ASN A 141 -3.70 2.34 23.38
N GLU A 142 -4.21 1.13 23.53
CA GLU A 142 -4.02 0.03 22.59
C GLU A 142 -5.36 -0.47 22.03
N LEU A 143 -5.37 -0.78 20.74
CA LEU A 143 -6.42 -1.60 20.12
C LEU A 143 -6.03 -3.06 20.26
N VAL A 144 -6.96 -3.93 20.65
CA VAL A 144 -6.69 -5.35 20.91
C VAL A 144 -7.70 -6.21 20.14
N CYS A 145 -7.20 -7.21 19.43
CA CYS A 145 -8.06 -8.22 18.79
C CYS A 145 -8.63 -9.18 19.83
N ASP A 146 -9.95 -9.37 19.84
CA ASP A 146 -10.63 -10.25 20.80
C ASP A 146 -10.30 -11.73 20.62
N SER A 147 -9.84 -12.11 19.43
CA SER A 147 -9.61 -13.52 19.08
C SER A 147 -8.17 -13.98 19.35
N CYS A 148 -7.17 -13.23 18.88
CA CYS A 148 -5.76 -13.64 19.00
C CYS A 148 -4.91 -12.71 19.86
N GLY A 149 -5.48 -11.64 20.42
CA GLY A 149 -4.76 -10.72 21.31
C GLY A 149 -3.67 -9.89 20.62
N THR A 150 -3.68 -9.80 19.29
CA THR A 150 -2.80 -8.85 18.57
C THR A 150 -3.14 -7.42 19.00
N ARG A 151 -2.10 -6.58 19.13
CA ARG A 151 -2.16 -5.24 19.73
C ARG A 151 -1.57 -4.18 18.80
N TRP A 152 -2.21 -3.02 18.76
CA TRP A 152 -1.76 -1.86 17.98
C TRP A 152 -1.88 -0.57 18.80
N HIS A 153 -1.03 0.42 18.52
CA HIS A 153 -1.18 1.75 19.08
C HIS A 153 -2.40 2.49 18.49
N LEU A 154 -3.23 3.10 19.33
CA LEU A 154 -4.43 3.83 18.85
C LEU A 154 -4.11 5.10 18.03
N ASN A 155 -2.93 5.70 18.16
CA ASN A 155 -2.61 6.93 17.43
C ASN A 155 -2.34 6.70 15.94
N ASP A 156 -1.70 5.58 15.57
CA ASP A 156 -1.22 5.35 14.22
C ASP A 156 -1.47 3.92 13.69
N LEU A 157 -2.08 3.05 14.50
CA LEU A 157 -2.27 1.63 14.22
C LEU A 157 -0.95 0.90 13.92
N SER A 158 0.18 1.38 14.45
CA SER A 158 1.43 0.62 14.41
C SER A 158 1.33 -0.60 15.33
N GLY A 159 1.77 -1.75 14.82
CA GLY A 159 1.70 -3.01 15.55
C GLY A 159 2.65 -3.05 16.73
N ILE A 160 2.19 -3.57 17.85
CA ILE A 160 2.96 -3.73 19.10
C ILE A 160 3.41 -5.17 19.23
N ALA A 161 2.46 -6.10 19.20
CA ALA A 161 2.66 -7.54 19.33
C ALA A 161 1.52 -8.30 18.65
N GLY A 162 1.78 -9.51 18.16
CA GLY A 162 0.78 -10.35 17.50
C GLY A 162 0.90 -11.81 17.92
N GLY A 163 -0.23 -12.53 17.79
CA GLY A 163 -0.36 -13.96 18.11
C GLY A 163 0.28 -14.89 17.09
#